data_AF-A0A357B6L7-F1
#
_entry.id   AF-A0A357B6L7-F1
#
_cell.length_a   1.000
_cell.length_b   1.000
_cell.length_c   1.000
_cell.angle_alpha   90.00
_cell.angle_beta   90.00
_cell.angle_gamma   90.00
#
_symmetry.space_group_name_H-M   'P 1'
#
loop_
_entity.id
_entity.type
_entity.pdbx_description
1 polymer ?
#
loop_
_entity_poly.entity_id
_entity_poly.type
_entity_poly.pdbx_seq_one_letter_code
_entity_poly.pdbx_strand_id
1 'polypeptide(L)'
;MHTINDLRAILGLKTINQVRNRMDAVKDLLAGLIRRGSNNQILIIDEGVEILRRLQDLYDSGLTITEASEALRASFELNAYKANSNINGLISSRSKQGDIAYHSRDAQLIERLISEIEFLRERIRYLEHAQTLDNQQRTEDRPKWWESLRGDSNGI
;
A
#
# COMPACT_ATOMS: atom_id res chain seq x y z
N MET A 1 -16.05 -20.34 -3.37
CA MET A 1 -15.06 -21.13 -4.15
C MET A 1 -14.81 -20.43 -5.47
N HIS A 2 -13.57 -20.06 -5.73
CA HIS A 2 -13.17 -19.21 -6.85
C HIS A 2 -12.14 -19.91 -7.71
N THR A 3 -12.31 -19.84 -9.04
CA THR A 3 -11.32 -20.32 -10.00
C THR A 3 -10.20 -19.30 -10.17
N ILE A 4 -9.09 -19.69 -10.82
CA ILE A 4 -8.02 -18.76 -11.18
C ILE A 4 -8.50 -17.60 -12.06
N ASN A 5 -9.49 -17.84 -12.92
CA ASN A 5 -10.07 -16.78 -13.74
C ASN A 5 -10.87 -15.79 -12.91
N ASP A 6 -11.59 -16.27 -11.90
CA ASP A 6 -12.33 -15.41 -10.96
C ASP A 6 -11.36 -14.57 -10.13
N LEU A 7 -10.28 -15.20 -9.63
CA LEU A 7 -9.23 -14.50 -8.88
C LEU A 7 -8.56 -13.40 -9.71
N ARG A 8 -8.34 -13.64 -11.01
CA ARG A 8 -7.81 -12.61 -11.90
C ARG A 8 -8.73 -11.38 -11.92
N ALA A 9 -10.04 -11.58 -12.02
CA ALA A 9 -11.01 -10.49 -12.03
C ALA A 9 -11.10 -9.79 -10.67
N ILE A 10 -11.14 -10.55 -9.57
CA ILE A 10 -11.24 -10.04 -8.20
C ILE A 10 -10.02 -9.20 -7.81
N LEU A 11 -8.82 -9.65 -8.18
CA LEU A 11 -7.55 -8.99 -7.84
C LEU A 11 -7.16 -7.89 -8.84
N GLY A 12 -7.99 -7.59 -9.85
CA GLY A 12 -7.69 -6.59 -10.87
C GLY A 12 -6.47 -6.92 -11.74
N LEU A 13 -6.15 -8.20 -11.90
CA LEU A 13 -4.94 -8.66 -12.58
C LEU A 13 -5.12 -8.79 -14.09
N LYS A 14 -4.04 -8.52 -14.83
CA LYS A 14 -4.06 -8.59 -16.30
C LYS A 14 -3.96 -10.03 -16.79
N THR A 15 -3.10 -10.84 -16.17
CA THR A 15 -2.80 -12.20 -16.65
C THR A 15 -3.00 -13.27 -15.60
N ILE A 16 -3.29 -14.48 -16.06
CA ILE A 16 -3.39 -15.68 -15.22
C ILE A 16 -2.04 -16.00 -14.55
N ASN A 17 -0.92 -15.71 -15.22
CA ASN A 17 0.40 -15.94 -14.67
C ASN A 17 0.70 -15.01 -13.47
N GLN A 18 0.19 -13.78 -13.48
CA GLN A 18 0.30 -12.89 -12.32
C GLN A 18 -0.43 -13.47 -11.10
N VAL A 19 -1.60 -14.09 -11.31
CA VAL A 19 -2.34 -14.77 -10.22
C VAL A 19 -1.50 -15.92 -9.68
N ARG A 20 -0.94 -16.76 -10.56
CA ARG A 20 -0.10 -17.90 -10.15
C ARG A 20 1.13 -17.46 -9.38
N ASN A 21 1.86 -16.46 -9.87
CA ASN A 21 3.04 -15.95 -9.17
C ASN A 21 2.71 -15.44 -7.76
N ARG A 22 1.56 -14.78 -7.60
CA ARG A 22 1.08 -14.33 -6.28
C ARG A 22 0.68 -15.49 -5.40
N MET A 23 -0.02 -16.49 -5.94
CA MET A 23 -0.33 -17.71 -5.21
C MET A 23 0.92 -18.45 -4.76
N ASP A 24 1.96 -18.51 -5.60
CA ASP A 24 3.23 -19.15 -5.26
C ASP A 24 3.97 -18.39 -4.14
N ALA A 25 3.90 -17.06 -4.13
CA ALA A 25 4.52 -16.22 -3.10
C ALA A 25 3.94 -16.44 -1.69
N VAL A 26 2.67 -16.85 -1.59
CA VAL A 26 1.97 -17.13 -0.31
C VAL A 26 1.46 -18.57 -0.23
N LYS A 27 2.10 -19.50 -0.93
CA LYS A 27 1.65 -20.89 -1.06
C LYS A 27 1.52 -21.60 0.28
N ASP A 28 2.43 -21.28 1.20
CA ASP A 28 2.45 -21.76 2.58
C ASP A 28 1.18 -21.31 3.35
N LEU A 29 0.76 -20.06 3.19
CA LEU A 29 -0.46 -19.53 3.81
C LEU A 29 -1.74 -20.05 3.14
N LEU A 30 -1.66 -20.42 1.86
CA LEU A 30 -2.77 -21.01 1.11
C LEU A 30 -2.90 -22.53 1.32
N ALA A 31 -2.01 -23.15 2.09
CA ALA A 31 -2.05 -24.58 2.36
C ALA A 31 -3.39 -24.96 3.03
N GLY A 32 -4.10 -25.93 2.46
CA GLY A 32 -5.43 -26.34 2.94
C GLY A 32 -6.61 -25.48 2.47
N LEU A 33 -6.34 -24.30 1.89
CA LEU A 33 -7.36 -23.40 1.32
C LEU A 33 -7.56 -23.61 -0.19
N ILE A 34 -6.69 -24.41 -0.81
CA ILE A 34 -6.74 -24.80 -2.23
C ILE A 34 -7.36 -26.19 -2.36
N ARG A 35 -8.34 -26.32 -3.25
CA ARG A 35 -8.95 -27.59 -3.65
C ARG A 35 -8.80 -27.85 -5.15
N ARG A 36 -8.85 -29.12 -5.53
CA ARG A 36 -8.94 -29.55 -6.93
C ARG A 36 -10.41 -29.76 -7.30
N GLY A 37 -10.85 -29.07 -8.35
CA GLY A 37 -12.17 -29.23 -8.96
C GLY A 37 -12.19 -30.28 -10.08
N SER A 38 -13.33 -30.36 -10.77
CA SER A 38 -13.45 -31.17 -12.00
C SER A 38 -12.39 -30.75 -13.02
N ASN A 39 -11.85 -31.71 -13.78
CA ASN A 39 -10.79 -31.47 -14.77
C ASN A 39 -9.50 -30.83 -14.18
N ASN A 40 -9.14 -31.16 -12.94
CA ASN A 40 -7.92 -30.69 -12.26
C ASN A 40 -7.83 -29.16 -12.11
N GLN A 41 -8.98 -28.47 -12.13
CA GLN A 41 -9.05 -27.03 -11.92
C GLN A 41 -8.64 -26.69 -10.48
N ILE A 42 -7.92 -25.58 -10.32
CA ILE A 42 -7.55 -25.06 -9.00
C ILE A 42 -8.70 -24.17 -8.52
N LEU A 43 -9.26 -24.53 -7.37
CA LEU A 43 -10.32 -23.80 -6.68
C LEU A 43 -9.77 -23.28 -5.36
N ILE A 44 -10.05 -22.01 -5.06
CA ILE A 44 -9.66 -21.36 -3.81
C ILE A 44 -10.91 -21.04 -3.01
N ILE A 45 -10.91 -21.35 -1.72
CA ILE A 45 -12.01 -20.95 -0.82
C ILE A 45 -11.95 -19.47 -0.50
N ASP A 46 -13.05 -18.91 -0.02
CA ASP A 46 -13.20 -17.47 0.15
C ASP A 46 -12.15 -16.90 1.13
N GLU A 47 -11.76 -17.67 2.15
CA GLU A 47 -10.64 -17.33 3.05
C GLU A 47 -9.30 -17.19 2.30
N GLY A 48 -9.02 -18.07 1.34
CA GLY A 48 -7.81 -17.96 0.52
C GLY A 48 -7.86 -16.76 -0.44
N VAL A 49 -9.05 -16.33 -0.86
CA VAL A 49 -9.21 -15.10 -1.64
C VAL A 49 -8.88 -13.88 -0.80
N GLU A 50 -9.30 -13.87 0.47
CA GLU A 50 -9.01 -12.78 1.39
C GLU A 50 -7.50 -12.63 1.65
N ILE A 51 -6.76 -13.74 1.76
CA ILE A 51 -5.29 -13.72 1.85
C ILE A 51 -4.68 -13.06 0.62
N LEU A 52 -5.12 -13.45 -0.57
CA LEU A 52 -4.63 -12.89 -1.84
C LEU A 52 -5.00 -11.41 -2.00
N ARG A 53 -6.15 -10.99 -1.46
CA ARG A 53 -6.57 -9.59 -1.45
C ARG A 53 -5.67 -8.75 -0.56
N ARG A 54 -5.37 -9.21 0.66
CA ARG A 54 -4.44 -8.52 1.56
C ARG A 54 -3.02 -8.45 0.98
N LEU A 55 -2.56 -9.51 0.33
CA LEU A 55 -1.29 -9.48 -0.41
C LEU A 55 -1.31 -8.40 -1.49
N GLN A 56 -2.44 -8.27 -2.20
CA GLN A 56 -2.60 -7.25 -3.23
C GLN A 56 -2.61 -5.83 -2.65
N ASP A 57 -3.31 -5.62 -1.54
CA ASP A 57 -3.35 -4.31 -0.88
C ASP A 57 -1.94 -3.87 -0.40
N LEU A 58 -1.14 -4.82 0.11
CA LEU A 58 0.25 -4.57 0.48
C LEU A 58 1.12 -4.25 -0.74
N TYR A 59 0.95 -4.97 -1.84
CA TYR A 59 1.64 -4.65 -3.09
C TYR A 59 1.27 -3.26 -3.60
N ASP A 60 -0.01 -2.90 -3.57
CA ASP A 60 -0.51 -1.60 -4.03
C ASP A 60 -0.05 -0.44 -3.13
N SER A 61 0.38 -0.72 -1.88
CA SER A 61 1.04 0.25 -1.00
C SER A 61 2.49 0.57 -1.40
N GLY A 62 3.03 -0.11 -2.41
CA GLY A 62 4.37 0.11 -2.95
C GLY A 62 5.42 -0.92 -2.51
N LEU A 63 5.02 -1.93 -1.74
CA LEU A 63 5.89 -3.05 -1.36
C LEU A 63 6.12 -3.98 -2.56
N THR A 64 7.30 -4.60 -2.61
CA THR A 64 7.53 -5.71 -3.54
C THR A 64 6.70 -6.93 -3.11
N ILE A 65 6.43 -7.85 -4.05
CA ILE A 65 5.69 -9.09 -3.74
C ILE A 65 6.36 -9.89 -2.62
N THR A 66 7.69 -9.89 -2.57
CA THR A 66 8.45 -10.58 -1.52
C THR A 66 8.19 -9.94 -0.16
N GLU A 67 8.38 -8.63 -0.03
CA GLU A 67 8.15 -7.90 1.22
C GLU A 67 6.69 -7.97 1.66
N ALA A 68 5.74 -7.85 0.73
CA ALA A 68 4.32 -8.01 1.00
C ALA A 68 4.01 -9.41 1.54
N SER A 69 4.63 -10.45 0.99
CA SER A 69 4.45 -11.84 1.48
C SER A 69 5.01 -12.03 2.89
N GLU A 70 6.17 -11.43 3.20
CA GLU A 70 6.79 -11.49 4.53
C GLU A 70 5.98 -10.72 5.57
N ALA A 71 5.53 -9.51 5.24
CA ALA A 71 4.64 -8.73 6.09
C ALA A 71 3.33 -9.47 6.38
N LEU A 72 2.78 -10.16 5.37
CA LEU A 72 1.59 -10.97 5.54
C LEU A 72 1.85 -12.13 6.51
N ARG A 73 2.95 -12.88 6.37
CA ARG A 73 3.32 -13.95 7.32
C ARG A 73 3.46 -13.43 8.75
N ALA A 74 4.19 -12.34 8.94
CA ALA A 74 4.36 -11.72 10.26
C ALA A 74 3.00 -11.35 10.89
N SER A 75 2.04 -10.88 10.09
CA SER A 75 0.69 -10.56 10.57
C SER A 75 -0.07 -11.81 11.04
N PHE A 76 0.08 -12.95 10.35
CA PHE A 76 -0.54 -14.21 10.73
C PHE A 76 0.08 -14.79 12.01
N GLU A 77 1.41 -14.74 12.15
CA GLU A 77 2.11 -15.18 13.36
C GLU A 77 1.72 -14.34 14.58
N LEU A 78 1.64 -13.01 14.43
CA LEU A 78 1.20 -12.12 15.50
C LEU A 78 -0.24 -12.41 15.92
N ASN A 79 -1.13 -12.67 14.97
CA ASN A 79 -2.51 -13.02 15.26
C ASN A 79 -2.64 -14.38 15.94
N ALA A 80 -1.85 -15.38 15.53
CA ALA A 80 -1.79 -16.68 16.21
C ALA A 80 -1.29 -16.53 17.66
N TYR A 81 -0.27 -15.70 17.89
CA TYR A 81 0.23 -15.41 19.23
C TYR A 81 -0.83 -14.73 20.11
N LYS A 82 -1.53 -13.71 19.58
CA LYS A 82 -2.63 -13.02 20.28
C LYS A 82 -3.79 -13.97 20.60
N ALA A 83 -4.18 -14.83 19.66
CA ALA A 83 -5.23 -15.82 19.87
C ALA A 83 -4.87 -16.78 21.02
N ASN A 84 -3.64 -17.29 21.05
CA ASN A 84 -3.17 -18.17 22.12
C ASN A 84 -3.01 -17.45 23.47
N SER A 85 -2.61 -16.18 23.46
CA SER A 85 -2.53 -15.36 24.67
C SER A 85 -3.92 -15.09 25.27
N ASN A 86 -4.94 -14.89 24.43
CA ASN A 86 -6.32 -14.70 24.88
C ASN A 86 -6.94 -15.98 25.45
N ILE A 87 -6.57 -17.16 24.95
CA ILE A 87 -7.06 -18.45 25.50
C ILE A 87 -6.46 -18.69 26.90
N ASN A 88 -5.18 -18.35 27.12
CA ASN A 88 -4.57 -18.41 28.45
C ASN A 88 -5.06 -17.29 29.38
N GLY A 89 -5.57 -16.19 28.84
CA GLY A 89 -6.17 -15.09 29.60
C GLY A 89 -7.62 -15.35 30.04
N LEU A 90 -8.35 -16.25 29.38
CA LEU A 90 -9.76 -16.51 29.69
C LEU A 90 -10.01 -17.20 31.04
N ILE A 91 -8.98 -17.78 31.65
CA ILE A 91 -9.06 -18.36 33.01
C ILE A 91 -8.71 -17.30 34.09
N SER A 92 -8.17 -16.13 33.72
CA SER A 92 -7.61 -15.17 34.70
C SER A 92 -8.14 -13.73 34.67
N SER A 93 -9.09 -13.35 33.81
CA SER A 93 -9.55 -11.95 33.81
C SER A 93 -11.06 -11.78 33.69
N ARG A 94 -11.73 -12.13 34.79
CA ARG A 94 -12.84 -11.32 35.30
C ARG A 94 -12.29 -9.97 35.76
N SER A 95 -11.89 -9.09 34.85
CA SER A 95 -11.55 -7.70 35.17
C SER A 95 -11.82 -6.81 33.97
N LYS A 96 -12.93 -6.07 34.08
CA LYS A 96 -13.28 -4.94 33.25
C LYS A 96 -12.19 -3.86 33.38
N GLN A 97 -11.15 -3.90 32.55
CA GLN A 97 -10.15 -2.82 32.50
C GLN A 97 -9.34 -2.77 31.20
N GLY A 98 -9.90 -3.22 30.06
CA GLY A 98 -9.19 -3.26 28.77
C GLY A 98 -9.52 -2.13 27.79
N ASP A 99 -10.76 -1.62 27.79
CA ASP A 99 -11.25 -0.82 26.66
C ASP A 99 -10.78 0.65 26.62
N ILE A 100 -10.32 1.20 27.75
CA ILE A 100 -9.98 2.63 27.85
C ILE A 100 -8.54 2.91 27.36
N ALA A 101 -7.62 1.95 27.51
CA ALA A 101 -6.20 2.16 27.17
C ALA A 101 -5.91 2.08 25.65
N TYR A 102 -6.72 1.32 24.89
CA TYR A 102 -6.53 1.16 23.45
C TYR A 102 -6.93 2.42 22.66
N HIS A 103 -8.01 3.10 23.05
CA HIS A 103 -8.46 4.33 22.38
C HIS A 103 -7.49 5.50 22.56
N SER A 104 -6.75 5.55 23.67
CA SER A 104 -5.81 6.65 23.94
C SER A 104 -4.55 6.59 23.06
N ARG A 105 -4.08 5.39 22.71
CA ARG A 105 -2.87 5.22 21.89
C ARG A 105 -3.15 5.48 20.42
N ASP A 106 -4.32 5.05 19.95
CA ASP A 106 -4.78 5.31 18.59
C ASP A 106 -5.09 6.80 18.39
N ALA A 107 -5.67 7.47 19.39
CA ALA A 107 -5.87 8.92 19.36
C ALA A 107 -4.54 9.69 19.25
N GLN A 108 -3.52 9.32 20.04
CA GLN A 108 -2.19 9.95 19.96
C GLN A 108 -1.50 9.71 18.61
N LEU A 109 -1.68 8.52 18.03
CA LEU A 109 -1.15 8.22 16.71
C LEU A 109 -1.84 9.07 15.64
N ILE A 110 -3.16 9.22 15.72
CA ILE A 110 -3.95 10.05 14.80
C ILE A 110 -3.52 11.51 14.90
N GLU A 111 -3.39 12.07 16.12
CA GLU A 111 -2.93 13.45 16.33
C GLU A 111 -1.53 13.69 15.74
N ARG A 112 -0.62 12.73 15.93
CA ARG A 112 0.73 12.79 15.37
C ARG A 112 0.70 12.77 13.84
N LEU A 113 -0.11 11.90 13.24
CA LEU A 113 -0.24 11.81 11.79
C LEU A 113 -0.86 13.08 11.20
N ILE A 114 -1.87 13.66 11.84
CA ILE A 114 -2.47 14.92 11.41
C ILE A 114 -1.42 16.04 11.43
N SER A 115 -0.65 16.14 12.52
CA SER A 115 0.43 17.14 12.65
C SER A 115 1.49 16.98 11.56
N GLU A 116 1.87 15.74 11.23
CA GLU A 116 2.82 15.44 10.16
C GLU A 116 2.27 15.84 8.79
N ILE A 117 1.00 15.54 8.51
CA ILE A 117 0.34 15.92 7.25
C ILE A 117 0.27 17.44 7.11
N GLU A 118 -0.06 18.16 8.18
CA GLU A 118 -0.07 19.63 8.17
C GLU A 118 1.32 20.20 7.92
N PHE A 119 2.34 19.67 8.60
CA PHE A 119 3.73 20.08 8.39
C PHE A 119 4.18 19.86 6.94
N LEU A 120 3.88 18.69 6.37
CA LEU A 120 4.24 18.37 4.99
C LEU A 120 3.51 19.25 3.98
N ARG A 121 2.23 19.55 4.21
CA ARG A 121 1.45 20.47 3.36
C ARG A 121 2.03 21.87 3.37
N GLU A 122 2.41 22.37 4.55
CA GLU A 122 3.03 23.69 4.66
C GLU A 122 4.41 23.72 3.98
N ARG A 123 5.19 22.65 4.13
CA ARG A 123 6.47 22.52 3.44
C ARG A 123 6.32 22.51 1.93
N ILE A 124 5.33 21.79 1.40
CA ILE A 124 5.01 21.76 -0.03
C ILE A 124 4.63 23.17 -0.50
N ARG A 125 3.73 23.86 0.20
CA ARG A 125 3.36 25.24 -0.15
C ARG A 125 4.56 26.16 -0.18
N TYR A 126 5.45 26.09 0.82
CA TYR A 126 6.67 26.89 0.84
C TYR A 126 7.56 26.61 -0.37
N LEU A 127 7.75 25.34 -0.73
CA LEU A 127 8.56 24.95 -1.89
C LEU A 127 7.92 25.39 -3.22
N GLU A 128 6.60 25.28 -3.34
CA GLU A 128 5.86 25.76 -4.52
C GLU A 128 5.95 27.29 -4.66
N HIS A 129 5.86 28.04 -3.56
CA HIS A 129 6.05 29.49 -3.56
C HIS A 129 7.50 29.87 -3.93
N ALA A 130 8.50 29.16 -3.39
CA ALA A 130 9.89 29.38 -3.76
C ALA A 130 10.16 29.08 -5.24
N GLN A 131 9.54 28.02 -5.77
CA GLN A 131 9.69 27.64 -7.18
C GLN A 131 8.98 28.61 -8.12
N THR A 132 7.81 29.12 -7.76
CA THR A 132 7.09 30.13 -8.55
C THR A 132 7.86 31.46 -8.59
N LEU A 133 8.47 31.88 -7.49
CA LEU A 133 9.34 33.07 -7.43
C LEU A 133 10.62 32.90 -8.27
N ASP A 134 11.31 31.77 -8.19
CA ASP A 134 12.49 31.48 -9.04
C ASP A 134 12.11 31.43 -10.54
N ASN A 135 10.95 30.87 -10.86
CA ASN A 135 10.49 30.80 -12.25
C ASN A 135 10.06 32.17 -12.80
N GLN A 136 9.45 33.03 -11.98
CA GLN A 136 9.12 34.42 -12.37
C GLN A 136 10.39 35.26 -12.58
N GLN A 137 11.37 35.16 -11.68
CA GLN A 137 12.66 35.86 -11.84
C GLN A 137 13.39 35.38 -13.10
N ARG A 138 13.41 34.07 -13.39
CA ARG A 138 13.99 33.54 -14.65
C ARG A 138 13.27 34.00 -15.92
N THR A 139 12.02 34.45 -15.84
CA THR A 139 11.31 35.00 -17.01
C THR A 139 11.55 36.50 -17.19
N GLU A 140 11.80 37.25 -16.12
CA GLU A 140 12.07 38.69 -16.17
C GLU A 140 13.56 39.00 -16.45
N ASP A 141 14.48 38.21 -15.90
CA ASP A 141 15.93 38.42 -16.02
C ASP A 141 16.59 37.72 -17.21
N ARG A 142 15.82 37.14 -18.15
CA ARG A 142 16.42 36.64 -19.40
C ARG A 142 16.74 37.83 -20.30
N PRO A 143 18.02 38.17 -20.53
CA PRO A 143 18.34 39.08 -21.62
C PRO A 143 17.86 38.40 -22.90
N LYS A 144 17.03 39.08 -23.70
CA LYS A 144 16.53 38.57 -24.98
C LYS A 144 17.66 38.60 -26.02
N TRP A 145 18.68 37.79 -25.81
CA TRP A 145 19.79 37.60 -26.76
C TRP A 145 19.29 37.17 -28.15
N TRP A 146 18.08 36.59 -28.24
CA TRP A 146 17.42 36.19 -29.48
C TRP A 146 16.68 37.34 -30.21
N GLU A 147 16.42 38.49 -29.58
CA GLU A 147 15.94 39.70 -30.30
C GLU A 147 17.08 40.36 -31.10
N SER A 148 18.32 40.30 -30.60
CA SER A 148 19.52 40.78 -31.30
C SER A 148 19.77 40.03 -32.62
N LEU A 149 19.25 38.81 -32.78
CA LEU A 149 19.42 38.00 -33.99
C LEU A 149 18.33 38.24 -35.05
N ARG A 150 17.29 39.02 -34.75
CA ARG A 150 16.23 39.38 -35.72
C ARG A 150 16.45 40.71 -36.44
N GLY A 151 17.49 41.47 -36.07
CA GLY A 151 17.78 42.80 -36.63
C GLY A 151 18.66 42.83 -37.89
N ASP A 152 19.50 41.82 -38.12
CA ASP A 152 20.57 41.88 -39.15
C ASP A 152 20.21 41.17 -40.47
N SER A 153 18.97 41.34 -40.94
CA SER A 153 18.58 40.87 -42.29
C SER A 153 18.05 41.97 -43.19
N ASN A 154 18.45 43.22 -42.94
CA ASN A 154 18.10 44.34 -43.82
C ASN A 154 19.27 45.33 -43.96
N GLY A 155 20.16 45.09 -44.94
CA GLY A 155 21.20 46.06 -45.26
C GLY A 155 22.31 45.59 -46.19
N ILE A 156 21.99 45.55 -47.49
CA ILE A 156 22.86 45.81 -48.68
C ILE A 156 23.98 44.82 -48.97
#